data_AF-A0A6F8YB16-F1
#
_entry.id   AF-A0A6F8YB16-F1
#
_cell.length_a   1.000
_cell.length_b   1.000
_cell.length_c   1.000
_cell.angle_alpha   90.00
_cell.angle_beta   90.00
_cell.angle_gamma   90.00
#
_symmetry.space_group_name_H-M   'P 1'
#
loop_
_entity.id
_entity.type
_entity.pdbx_description
1 polymer ?
#
loop_
_entity_poly.entity_id
_entity_poly.type
_entity_poly.pdbx_seq_one_letter_code
_entity_poly.pdbx_strand_id
1 'polypeptide(L)'
;MLGAVRHRRRHELELRRPARRPGRGRAAGRRGPAGGTGRVRRTTDRRRADRAGLALPTPSSSATGRRPAVRTTAPAAPRTTAAPAAAAPKAPVALGPEGGPVGLWQMLREYCERTYRTNEAQLRHGTGQAENNWECRRRGEDPLIDMNAACRGRYGSAAFAQFSNRDDAFSWHCFRR
;
A
#
# COMPACT_ATOMS: atom_id res chain seq x y z
N MET A 1 -54.58 43.99 -37.83
CA MET A 1 -54.27 43.53 -36.45
C MET A 1 -52.84 42.99 -36.48
N LEU A 2 -51.85 43.76 -35.99
CA LEU A 2 -51.15 43.53 -34.71
C LEU A 2 -50.47 42.13 -34.68
N GLY A 3 -49.15 41.97 -34.66
CA GLY A 3 -48.08 42.91 -34.47
C GLY A 3 -46.70 42.27 -34.69
N ALA A 4 -45.72 43.14 -34.88
CA ALA A 4 -44.30 42.88 -34.83
C ALA A 4 -43.85 42.42 -33.42
N VAL A 5 -42.54 42.18 -33.27
CA VAL A 5 -41.73 42.22 -32.02
C VAL A 5 -41.14 40.86 -31.61
N ARG A 6 -39.93 40.53 -32.14
CA ARG A 6 -38.67 40.29 -31.39
C ARG A 6 -37.61 39.50 -32.19
N HIS A 7 -37.04 40.17 -33.17
CA HIS A 7 -35.61 40.00 -33.52
C HIS A 7 -34.78 40.76 -32.47
N ARG A 8 -34.31 40.10 -31.40
CA ARG A 8 -33.22 40.57 -30.52
C ARG A 8 -32.98 39.57 -29.38
N ARG A 9 -32.15 38.55 -29.62
CA ARG A 9 -31.50 37.73 -28.55
C ARG A 9 -30.30 36.92 -29.06
N ARG A 10 -29.61 37.42 -30.09
CA ARG A 10 -28.21 37.09 -30.40
C ARG A 10 -27.41 38.35 -30.07
N HIS A 11 -26.29 38.21 -29.34
CA HIS A 11 -25.41 39.26 -28.82
C HIS A 11 -25.75 39.84 -27.44
N GLU A 12 -25.59 39.08 -26.33
CA GLU A 12 -25.24 39.70 -25.03
C GLU A 12 -24.76 38.70 -23.94
N LEU A 13 -23.78 37.82 -24.21
CA LEU A 13 -23.16 37.02 -23.14
C LEU A 13 -21.66 36.73 -23.37
N GLU A 14 -20.97 37.69 -24.01
CA GLU A 14 -19.51 37.64 -24.26
C GLU A 14 -18.74 38.70 -23.45
N LEU A 15 -19.20 39.05 -22.25
CA LEU A 15 -18.57 40.10 -21.43
C LEU A 15 -18.47 39.76 -19.93
N ARG A 16 -17.98 38.56 -19.60
CA ARG A 16 -17.47 38.26 -18.24
C ARG A 16 -16.15 37.47 -18.30
N ARG A 17 -15.13 38.10 -18.88
CA ARG A 17 -13.73 37.77 -18.61
C ARG A 17 -13.31 38.45 -17.29
N PRO A 18 -13.04 37.73 -16.18
CA PRO A 18 -12.33 38.33 -15.06
C PRO A 18 -10.85 38.51 -15.42
N ALA A 19 -10.36 39.72 -15.14
CA ALA A 19 -9.04 40.23 -15.46
C ALA A 19 -7.91 39.45 -14.76
N ARG A 20 -6.82 39.27 -15.50
CA ARG A 20 -5.49 38.91 -14.98
C ARG A 20 -5.02 39.99 -14.01
N ARG A 21 -4.67 39.61 -12.77
CA ARG A 21 -3.86 40.44 -11.87
C ARG A 21 -2.37 40.13 -12.08
N PRO A 22 -1.52 41.13 -12.37
CA PRO A 22 -0.08 41.00 -12.27
C PRO A 22 0.48 41.57 -10.95
N GLY A 23 1.58 40.99 -10.47
CA GLY A 23 2.44 41.53 -9.42
C GLY A 23 2.22 40.89 -8.05
N ARG A 24 3.24 40.75 -7.18
CA ARG A 24 4.65 41.12 -7.22
C ARG A 24 5.34 40.28 -6.13
N GLY A 25 6.66 40.13 -6.23
CA GLY A 25 7.42 39.12 -5.52
C GLY A 25 7.50 39.24 -4.01
N ARG A 26 8.00 38.17 -3.38
CA ARG A 26 8.80 38.26 -2.17
C ARG A 26 9.90 37.22 -2.20
N ALA A 27 11.11 37.72 -2.05
CA ALA A 27 12.36 37.01 -2.02
C ALA A 27 12.59 36.30 -0.68
N ALA A 28 13.44 35.27 -0.76
CA ALA A 28 14.52 34.92 0.15
C ALA A 28 14.29 34.93 1.68
N GLY A 29 14.60 33.77 2.27
CA GLY A 29 15.41 33.73 3.49
C GLY A 29 14.79 33.00 4.66
N ARG A 30 15.29 31.78 4.92
CA ARG A 30 15.54 31.15 6.24
C ARG A 30 16.11 29.76 5.97
N ARG A 31 17.45 29.60 5.92
CA ARG A 31 18.31 29.16 7.04
C ARG A 31 17.70 27.96 7.78
N GLY A 32 18.24 26.78 7.50
CA GLY A 32 18.02 25.59 8.32
C GLY A 32 18.84 25.63 9.61
N PRO A 33 18.72 24.57 10.42
CA PRO A 33 19.83 24.09 11.20
C PRO A 33 20.21 22.66 10.82
N ALA A 34 21.51 22.45 10.94
CA ALA A 34 22.23 21.20 10.82
C ALA A 34 21.96 20.25 11.99
N GLY A 35 22.30 18.97 11.76
CA GLY A 35 22.95 18.14 12.77
C GLY A 35 22.02 17.21 13.56
N GLY A 36 22.18 15.91 13.33
CA GLY A 36 21.50 14.90 14.13
C GLY A 36 21.74 13.47 13.65
N THR A 37 23.01 13.09 13.49
CA THR A 37 23.43 11.70 13.27
C THR A 37 22.99 10.80 14.43
N GLY A 38 21.96 9.97 14.18
CA GLY A 38 21.40 9.00 15.14
C GLY A 38 21.58 7.57 14.65
N ARG A 39 22.79 7.06 14.85
CA ARG A 39 23.28 5.68 14.80
C ARG A 39 22.24 4.54 14.78
N VAL A 40 22.41 3.68 13.77
CA VAL A 40 22.02 2.27 13.64
C VAL A 40 22.01 1.50 14.97
N ARG A 41 20.89 0.86 15.31
CA ARG A 41 20.89 -0.38 16.10
C ARG A 41 20.05 -1.44 15.41
N ARG A 42 20.74 -2.48 14.97
CA ARG A 42 20.15 -3.73 14.48
C ARG A 42 19.75 -4.60 15.66
N THR A 43 18.68 -5.35 15.39
CA THR A 43 18.44 -6.75 15.73
C THR A 43 18.09 -7.16 17.16
N THR A 44 16.98 -7.91 17.15
CA THR A 44 16.61 -9.07 17.97
C THR A 44 16.27 -8.80 19.43
N ASP A 45 14.98 -8.95 19.76
CA ASP A 45 14.64 -9.86 20.85
C ASP A 45 13.33 -10.63 20.58
N ARG A 46 13.32 -11.84 21.11
CA ARG A 46 12.46 -12.96 20.78
C ARG A 46 11.15 -12.89 21.56
N ARG A 47 10.19 -13.61 20.99
CA ARG A 47 8.93 -14.01 21.62
C ARG A 47 9.15 -14.75 22.94
N ARG A 48 8.20 -14.50 23.84
CA ARG A 48 7.43 -15.46 24.67
C ARG A 48 8.04 -15.98 25.99
N ALA A 49 7.21 -15.75 27.02
CA ALA A 49 6.93 -16.55 28.21
C ALA A 49 7.12 -18.07 28.00
N ASP A 50 7.46 -18.87 29.00
CA ASP A 50 6.72 -19.06 30.25
C ASP A 50 7.51 -20.01 31.20
N ARG A 51 7.11 -19.98 32.49
CA ARG A 51 7.24 -21.05 33.51
C ARG A 51 8.59 -21.45 34.14
N ALA A 52 8.70 -21.01 35.40
CA ALA A 52 8.66 -21.81 36.63
C ALA A 52 9.83 -22.78 36.98
N GLY A 53 10.40 -22.56 38.17
CA GLY A 53 10.55 -23.64 39.16
C GLY A 53 11.98 -24.05 39.57
N LEU A 54 12.39 -23.56 40.75
CA LEU A 54 13.09 -24.29 41.84
C LEU A 54 14.53 -24.85 41.62
N ALA A 55 15.47 -24.14 42.23
CA ALA A 55 16.38 -24.57 43.32
C ALA A 55 17.34 -25.79 43.20
N LEU A 56 18.59 -25.48 43.63
CA LEU A 56 19.67 -26.28 44.27
C LEU A 56 20.81 -26.87 43.39
N PRO A 57 22.09 -26.56 43.71
CA PRO A 57 23.26 -27.28 43.21
C PRO A 57 23.72 -28.35 44.22
N THR A 58 24.21 -29.49 43.72
CA THR A 58 25.03 -30.42 44.51
C THR A 58 25.97 -31.20 43.58
N PRO A 59 27.29 -31.17 43.79
CA PRO A 59 28.23 -32.09 43.16
C PRO A 59 28.63 -33.20 44.14
N SER A 60 28.61 -34.47 43.71
CA SER A 60 29.51 -35.49 44.28
C SER A 60 29.59 -36.77 43.45
N SER A 61 30.81 -36.98 42.94
CA SER A 61 31.66 -38.15 43.18
C SER A 61 31.32 -39.55 42.64
N SER A 62 32.26 -40.01 41.81
CA SER A 62 32.94 -41.32 41.87
C SER A 62 32.41 -42.51 41.07
N ALA A 63 33.22 -42.82 40.05
CA ALA A 63 33.90 -44.11 39.82
C ALA A 63 33.10 -45.39 39.51
N THR A 64 33.29 -45.82 38.27
CA THR A 64 33.66 -47.19 37.84
C THR A 64 32.76 -48.35 38.26
N GLY A 65 31.87 -48.74 37.33
CA GLY A 65 31.20 -50.04 37.34
C GLY A 65 30.98 -50.52 35.90
N ARG A 66 31.92 -51.29 35.38
CA ARG A 66 31.83 -51.96 34.07
C ARG A 66 30.88 -53.15 34.22
N ARG A 67 29.70 -53.13 33.57
CA ARG A 67 28.79 -54.30 33.49
C ARG A 67 28.08 -54.35 32.12
N PRO A 68 27.81 -55.55 31.56
CA PRO A 68 27.61 -55.75 30.12
C PRO A 68 26.35 -55.11 29.54
N ALA A 69 26.47 -54.68 28.28
CA ALA A 69 25.40 -54.12 27.47
C ALA A 69 24.28 -55.15 27.23
N VAL A 70 23.08 -54.85 27.72
CA VAL A 70 21.85 -55.47 27.23
C VAL A 70 21.43 -54.70 25.98
N ARG A 71 21.50 -55.35 24.82
CA ARG A 71 20.97 -54.81 23.55
C ARG A 71 19.45 -54.80 23.62
N THR A 72 18.88 -53.64 23.89
CA THR A 72 17.47 -53.36 23.56
C THR A 72 17.39 -53.06 22.07
N THR A 73 16.81 -53.97 21.28
CA THR A 73 16.42 -53.69 19.89
C THR A 73 15.29 -52.67 19.89
N ALA A 74 15.61 -51.43 19.53
CA ALA A 74 14.61 -50.39 19.27
C ALA A 74 13.81 -50.74 17.98
N PRO A 75 12.48 -50.58 17.97
CA PRO A 75 11.68 -50.74 16.76
C PRO A 75 12.09 -49.75 15.68
N ALA A 76 12.08 -50.23 14.43
CA ALA A 76 12.44 -49.48 13.24
C ALA A 76 11.59 -48.20 13.10
N ALA A 77 12.26 -47.06 12.96
CA ALA A 77 11.60 -45.82 12.56
C ALA A 77 11.09 -45.98 11.11
N PRO A 78 9.82 -45.63 10.81
CA PRO A 78 9.34 -45.62 9.44
C PRO A 78 10.14 -44.60 8.64
N ARG A 79 10.65 -45.02 7.48
CA ARG A 79 11.27 -44.11 6.51
C ARG A 79 10.19 -43.14 6.01
N THR A 80 10.31 -41.88 6.40
CA THR A 80 9.50 -40.81 5.82
C THR A 80 9.89 -40.66 4.35
N THR A 81 9.05 -41.15 3.45
CA THR A 81 9.12 -40.84 2.03
C THR A 81 8.98 -39.32 1.89
N ALA A 82 10.02 -38.65 1.39
CA ALA A 82 9.98 -37.21 1.16
C ALA A 82 8.85 -36.89 0.17
N ALA A 83 7.93 -36.01 0.58
CA ALA A 83 6.87 -35.51 -0.29
C ALA A 83 7.49 -34.79 -1.50
N PRO A 84 6.93 -34.96 -2.71
CA PRO A 84 7.42 -34.26 -3.89
C PRO A 84 7.39 -32.75 -3.65
N ALA A 85 8.51 -32.09 -3.96
CA ALA A 85 8.65 -30.65 -3.83
C ALA A 85 7.55 -29.95 -4.66
N ALA A 86 6.64 -29.26 -3.98
CA ALA A 86 5.60 -28.49 -4.63
C ALA A 86 6.25 -27.44 -5.54
N ALA A 87 5.82 -27.40 -6.81
CA ALA A 87 6.27 -26.38 -7.75
C ALA A 87 5.99 -24.99 -7.19
N ALA A 88 6.98 -24.09 -7.26
CA ALA A 88 6.85 -22.73 -6.75
C ALA A 88 5.69 -22.01 -7.47
N PRO A 89 4.84 -21.25 -6.74
CA PRO A 89 3.77 -20.49 -7.36
C PRO A 89 4.36 -19.47 -8.33
N LYS A 90 3.75 -19.33 -9.52
CA LYS A 90 4.14 -18.31 -10.49
C LYS A 90 3.97 -16.92 -9.85
N ALA A 91 4.99 -16.08 -10.00
CA ALA A 91 4.92 -14.71 -9.53
C ALA A 91 3.87 -13.92 -10.33
N PRO A 92 3.14 -13.00 -9.69
CA PRO A 92 2.17 -12.17 -10.38
C PRO A 92 2.86 -11.22 -11.38
N VAL A 93 2.22 -11.00 -12.52
CA VAL A 93 2.68 -10.10 -13.58
C VAL A 93 2.17 -8.69 -13.29
N ALA A 94 3.09 -7.71 -13.26
CA ALA A 94 2.73 -6.30 -13.13
C ALA A 94 2.05 -5.79 -14.42
N LEU A 95 0.93 -5.08 -14.27
CA LEU A 95 0.14 -4.53 -15.37
C LEU A 95 0.27 -3.00 -15.48
N GLY A 96 0.60 -2.33 -14.37
CA GLY A 96 0.64 -0.88 -14.29
C GLY A 96 0.33 -0.40 -12.87
N PRO A 97 -0.01 0.87 -12.66
CA PRO A 97 -0.04 1.94 -13.68
C PRO A 97 1.36 2.32 -14.18
N GLU A 98 1.50 2.50 -15.49
CA GLU A 98 2.73 2.96 -16.13
C GLU A 98 2.99 4.46 -15.83
N GLY A 99 4.24 4.89 -15.73
CA GLY A 99 4.58 6.30 -15.46
C GLY A 99 4.52 6.71 -13.99
N GLY A 100 4.52 5.75 -13.06
CA GLY A 100 4.65 5.99 -11.63
C GLY A 100 3.47 6.78 -11.04
N PRO A 101 3.70 7.77 -10.16
CA PRO A 101 2.64 8.53 -9.49
C PRO A 101 1.65 9.19 -10.46
N VAL A 102 2.11 9.63 -11.63
CA VAL A 102 1.26 10.26 -12.65
C VAL A 102 0.28 9.24 -13.26
N GLY A 103 0.76 8.05 -13.58
CA GLY A 103 -0.07 6.97 -14.10
C GLY A 103 -1.14 6.53 -13.10
N LEU A 104 -0.75 6.40 -11.83
CA LEU A 104 -1.67 6.09 -10.75
C LEU A 104 -2.76 7.17 -10.67
N TRP A 105 -2.39 8.44 -10.65
CA TRP A 105 -3.33 9.54 -10.63
C TRP A 105 -4.34 9.47 -11.78
N GLN A 106 -3.90 9.21 -13.00
CA GLN A 106 -4.80 9.12 -14.15
C GLN A 106 -5.78 7.94 -14.02
N MET A 107 -5.29 6.77 -13.61
CA MET A 107 -6.14 5.61 -13.37
C MET A 107 -7.22 5.90 -12.32
N LEU A 108 -6.88 6.58 -11.23
CA LEU A 108 -7.83 6.90 -10.17
C LEU A 108 -8.86 7.94 -10.62
N ARG A 109 -8.46 8.94 -11.40
CA ARG A 109 -9.40 9.90 -12.00
C ARG A 109 -10.39 9.23 -12.95
N GLU A 110 -9.92 8.31 -13.79
CA GLU A 110 -10.79 7.53 -14.67
C GLU A 110 -11.77 6.65 -13.88
N TYR A 111 -11.32 6.06 -12.78
CA TYR A 111 -12.17 5.28 -11.89
C TYR A 111 -13.27 6.15 -11.26
N CYS A 112 -12.91 7.31 -10.71
CA CYS A 112 -13.88 8.26 -10.15
C CYS A 112 -14.88 8.73 -11.20
N GLU A 113 -14.41 8.99 -12.42
CA GLU A 113 -15.27 9.50 -13.50
C GLU A 113 -16.31 8.45 -13.89
N ARG A 114 -15.86 7.21 -14.04
CA ARG A 114 -16.73 6.09 -14.42
C ARG A 114 -17.73 5.72 -13.33
N THR A 115 -17.29 5.72 -12.07
CA THR A 115 -18.06 5.18 -10.93
C THR A 115 -18.95 6.23 -10.29
N TYR A 116 -18.45 7.46 -10.15
CA TYR A 116 -19.09 8.51 -9.37
C TYR A 116 -19.36 9.80 -10.16
N ARG A 117 -19.05 9.82 -11.48
CA ARG A 117 -19.24 10.98 -12.38
C ARG A 117 -18.47 12.23 -11.92
N THR A 118 -17.27 12.02 -11.39
CA THR A 118 -16.31 13.06 -11.01
C THR A 118 -14.91 12.66 -11.42
N ASN A 119 -14.11 13.58 -11.96
CA ASN A 119 -12.72 13.29 -12.34
C ASN A 119 -11.71 13.73 -11.27
N GLU A 120 -12.18 13.95 -10.04
CA GLU A 120 -11.40 14.42 -8.91
C GLU A 120 -11.08 13.24 -7.99
N ALA A 121 -9.94 12.58 -8.20
CA ALA A 121 -9.34 11.72 -7.16
C ALA A 121 -8.57 12.62 -6.18
N GLN A 122 -8.44 12.22 -4.92
CA GLN A 122 -7.62 12.94 -3.94
C GLN A 122 -7.11 12.05 -2.82
N LEU A 123 -6.15 12.59 -2.06
CA LEU A 123 -5.67 12.01 -0.82
C LEU A 123 -6.45 12.57 0.37
N ARG A 124 -6.82 11.68 1.30
CA ARG A 124 -7.56 12.01 2.52
C ARG A 124 -6.65 12.44 3.67
N HIS A 125 -5.49 11.80 3.80
CA HIS A 125 -4.58 11.92 4.95
C HIS A 125 -3.14 12.35 4.57
N GLY A 126 -2.92 12.80 3.32
CA GLY A 126 -1.59 13.16 2.81
C GLY A 126 -0.89 11.98 2.14
N THR A 127 0.43 12.05 1.95
CA THR A 127 1.16 11.06 1.12
C THR A 127 1.68 9.85 1.89
N GLY A 128 1.58 9.85 3.22
CA GLY A 128 2.22 8.87 4.10
C GLY A 128 1.47 7.56 4.31
N GLN A 129 0.45 7.25 3.51
CA GLN A 129 -0.38 6.06 3.70
C GLN A 129 -0.95 5.55 2.37
N ALA A 130 -0.75 4.28 2.05
CA ALA A 130 -1.31 3.64 0.86
C ALA A 130 -2.80 3.28 1.03
N GLU A 131 -3.11 2.55 2.09
CA GLU A 131 -4.45 2.00 2.34
C GLU A 131 -5.46 3.07 2.74
N ASN A 132 -6.69 2.98 2.24
CA ASN A 132 -7.83 3.81 2.64
C ASN A 132 -7.58 5.33 2.59
N ASN A 133 -6.65 5.76 1.72
CA ASN A 133 -6.22 7.15 1.65
C ASN A 133 -6.69 7.85 0.37
N TRP A 134 -7.06 7.09 -0.66
CA TRP A 134 -7.58 7.64 -1.90
C TRP A 134 -9.10 7.66 -1.90
N GLU A 135 -9.67 8.80 -2.28
CA GLU A 135 -11.11 9.00 -2.38
C GLU A 135 -11.45 9.81 -3.63
N CYS A 136 -12.69 9.69 -4.09
CA CYS A 136 -13.22 10.53 -5.15
C CYS A 136 -13.90 11.74 -4.53
N ARG A 137 -13.46 12.95 -4.87
CA ARG A 137 -14.12 14.18 -4.40
C ARG A 137 -15.42 14.38 -5.15
N ARG A 138 -16.53 14.39 -4.43
CA ARG A 138 -17.86 14.66 -4.98
C ARG A 138 -18.64 15.57 -4.03
N ARG A 139 -19.53 16.41 -4.58
CA ARG A 139 -20.34 17.30 -3.75
C ARG A 139 -21.18 16.49 -2.75
N GLY A 140 -20.89 16.66 -1.47
CA GLY A 140 -21.63 16.08 -0.35
C GLY A 140 -21.11 14.72 0.15
N GLU A 141 -20.24 14.05 -0.60
CA GLU A 141 -19.69 12.74 -0.23
C GLU A 141 -18.32 12.53 -0.88
N ASP A 142 -17.36 12.01 -0.12
CA ASP A 142 -16.03 11.64 -0.63
C ASP A 142 -15.83 10.12 -0.49
N PRO A 143 -16.40 9.30 -1.40
CA PRO A 143 -16.29 7.85 -1.29
C PRO A 143 -14.85 7.38 -1.50
N LEU A 144 -14.41 6.43 -0.66
CA LEU A 144 -13.12 5.77 -0.79
C LEU A 144 -13.02 5.04 -2.14
N ILE A 145 -11.82 5.06 -2.73
CA ILE A 145 -11.51 4.31 -3.94
C ILE A 145 -11.19 2.87 -3.57
N ASP A 146 -11.98 1.93 -4.11
CA ASP A 146 -11.60 0.52 -4.13
C ASP A 146 -10.53 0.32 -5.21
N MET A 147 -9.27 0.17 -4.77
CA MET A 147 -8.13 -0.05 -5.65
C MET A 147 -8.24 -1.34 -6.48
N ASN A 148 -8.84 -2.40 -5.94
CA ASN A 148 -9.07 -3.63 -6.71
C ASN A 148 -10.14 -3.39 -7.79
N ALA A 149 -11.20 -2.64 -7.50
CA ALA A 149 -12.17 -2.25 -8.52
C ALA A 149 -11.54 -1.35 -9.60
N ALA A 150 -10.68 -0.40 -9.22
CA ALA A 150 -9.95 0.43 -10.17
C ALA A 150 -9.04 -0.39 -11.10
N CYS A 151 -8.24 -1.31 -10.55
CA CYS A 151 -7.40 -2.21 -11.35
C CYS A 151 -8.24 -3.10 -12.28
N ARG A 152 -9.34 -3.68 -11.78
CA ARG A 152 -10.23 -4.51 -12.61
C ARG A 152 -10.90 -3.72 -13.73
N GLY A 153 -11.31 -2.49 -13.43
CA GLY A 153 -11.90 -1.59 -14.41
C GLY A 153 -10.94 -1.19 -15.53
N ARG A 154 -9.62 -1.16 -15.27
CA ARG A 154 -8.62 -0.76 -16.28
C ARG A 154 -7.98 -1.94 -17.01
N TYR A 155 -7.63 -3.01 -16.29
CA TYR A 155 -6.82 -4.11 -16.82
C TYR A 155 -7.59 -5.44 -16.95
N GLY A 156 -8.89 -5.45 -16.64
CA GLY A 156 -9.76 -6.61 -16.76
C GLY A 156 -10.04 -7.33 -15.43
N SER A 157 -11.02 -8.23 -15.43
CA SER A 157 -11.60 -8.83 -14.22
C SER A 157 -10.60 -9.63 -13.35
N ALA A 158 -9.53 -10.16 -13.95
CA ALA A 158 -8.49 -10.91 -13.25
C ALA A 158 -7.42 -10.02 -12.59
N ALA A 159 -7.47 -8.70 -12.80
CA ALA A 159 -6.52 -7.79 -12.20
C ALA A 159 -6.82 -7.56 -10.71
N PHE A 160 -5.78 -7.34 -9.91
CA PHE A 160 -5.89 -6.98 -8.51
C PHE A 160 -4.85 -5.92 -8.14
N ALA A 161 -5.10 -5.18 -7.07
CA ALA A 161 -4.24 -4.12 -6.59
C ALA A 161 -3.34 -4.62 -5.45
N GLN A 162 -2.09 -4.17 -5.43
CA GLN A 162 -1.21 -4.25 -4.27
C GLN A 162 -0.37 -2.99 -4.18
N PHE A 163 -0.02 -2.57 -2.97
CA PHE A 163 0.94 -1.50 -2.75
C PHE A 163 2.29 -2.09 -2.33
N SER A 164 3.39 -1.46 -2.77
CA SER A 164 4.74 -1.89 -2.43
C SER A 164 5.24 -1.29 -1.10
N ASN A 165 4.66 -0.16 -0.67
CA ASN A 165 5.02 0.50 0.58
C ASN A 165 3.77 1.07 1.27
N ARG A 166 3.43 0.57 2.46
CA ARG A 166 2.26 1.05 3.21
C ARG A 166 2.34 2.53 3.56
N ASP A 167 3.54 3.08 3.73
CA ASP A 167 3.76 4.47 4.13
C ASP A 167 3.88 5.43 2.92
N ASP A 168 3.56 4.96 1.71
CA ASP A 168 3.55 5.77 0.50
C ASP A 168 2.25 5.58 -0.28
N ALA A 169 1.46 6.66 -0.33
CA ALA A 169 0.20 6.71 -1.04
C ALA A 169 0.30 6.42 -2.53
N PHE A 170 1.48 6.59 -3.13
CA PHE A 170 1.70 6.39 -4.56
C PHE A 170 2.25 5.01 -4.94
N SER A 171 2.46 4.14 -3.96
CA SER A 171 3.10 2.84 -4.16
C SER A 171 2.15 1.75 -4.69
N TRP A 172 0.94 2.12 -5.13
CA TRP A 172 -0.06 1.21 -5.67
C TRP A 172 0.27 0.74 -7.08
N HIS A 173 0.10 -0.55 -7.29
CA HIS A 173 0.27 -1.24 -8.57
C HIS A 173 -0.84 -2.26 -8.80
N CYS A 174 -1.13 -2.52 -10.06
CA CYS A 174 -2.06 -3.54 -10.52
C CYS A 174 -1.28 -4.75 -11.05
N PHE A 175 -1.78 -5.94 -10.76
CA PHE A 175 -1.15 -7.21 -11.11
C PHE A 175 -2.17 -8.21 -11.64
N ARG A 176 -1.69 -9.28 -12.29
CA ARG A 176 -2.46 -10.46 -12.71
C ARG A 176 -1.71 -11.74 -12.34
N ARG A 177 -2.45 -12.81 -12.03
CA ARG A 177 -1.89 -14.16 -11.78
C ARG A 177 -1.73 -14.95 -13.08
#